data_AF-A0A3D3BQB8-F1
#
_entry.id   AF-A0A3D3BQB8-F1
#
_cell.length_a   1.000
_cell.length_b   1.000
_cell.length_c   1.000
_cell.angle_alpha   90.00
_cell.angle_beta   90.00
_cell.angle_gamma   90.00
#
_symmetry.space_group_name_H-M   'P 1'
#
loop_
_entity.id
_entity.type
_entity.pdbx_description
1 polymer ?
#
loop_
_entity_poly.entity_id
_entity_poly.type
_entity_poly.pdbx_seq_one_letter_code
_entity_poly.pdbx_strand_id
1 'polypeptide(L)' 'AGISVVFITHNPHHAYLVGDNFYLLNRGQMMAEYTKDNVSREELVKAMAGGAELEALAHELGAKG' A
#
# COMPACT_ATOMS: atom_id res chain seq x y z
N ALA A 1 -12.25 -7.69 -27.64
CA ALA A 1 -12.71 -7.80 -26.24
C ALA A 1 -11.49 -7.88 -25.34
N GLY A 2 -11.52 -7.25 -24.15
CA GLY A 2 -10.43 -7.29 -23.16
C GLY A 2 -10.81 -8.11 -21.93
N ILE A 3 -9.80 -8.44 -21.10
CA ILE A 3 -9.97 -9.15 -19.82
C ILE A 3 -9.51 -8.22 -18.71
N SER A 4 -10.33 -8.07 -17.67
CA SER A 4 -9.95 -7.40 -16.43
C SER A 4 -9.36 -8.42 -15.45
N VAL A 5 -8.22 -8.07 -14.84
CA VAL A 5 -7.52 -8.93 -13.89
C VAL A 5 -7.39 -8.20 -12.57
N VAL A 6 -7.75 -8.86 -11.47
CA VAL A 6 -7.50 -8.39 -10.12
C VAL A 6 -6.32 -9.21 -9.58
N PHE A 7 -5.20 -8.56 -9.32
CA PHE A 7 -4.00 -9.19 -8.77
C PHE A 7 -3.79 -8.73 -7.32
N ILE A 8 -3.77 -9.69 -6.39
CA ILE A 8 -3.61 -9.43 -4.95
C ILE A 8 -2.20 -9.87 -4.52
N THR A 9 -1.43 -8.94 -3.97
CA THR A 9 -0.07 -9.20 -3.48
C THR A 9 0.26 -8.30 -2.30
N HIS A 10 1.13 -8.77 -1.42
CA HIS A 10 1.74 -7.96 -0.36
C HIS A 10 3.11 -7.40 -0.75
N ASN A 11 3.58 -7.69 -1.98
CA ASN A 11 4.88 -7.21 -2.47
C ASN A 11 4.68 -5.98 -3.38
N PRO A 12 5.14 -4.78 -2.96
CA PRO A 12 4.97 -3.55 -3.74
C PRO A 12 5.69 -3.57 -5.09
N HIS A 13 6.80 -4.31 -5.21
CA HIS A 13 7.50 -4.44 -6.49
C HIS A 13 6.68 -5.22 -7.52
N HIS A 14 6.03 -6.31 -7.08
CA HIS A 14 5.15 -7.08 -7.95
C HIS A 14 3.90 -6.29 -8.33
N ALA A 15 3.31 -5.58 -7.36
CA ALA A 15 2.16 -4.72 -7.62
C ALA A 15 2.50 -3.68 -8.70
N TYR A 16 3.56 -2.89 -8.50
CA TYR A 16 3.95 -1.81 -9.41
C TYR A 16 4.33 -2.28 -10.81
N LEU A 17 4.90 -3.49 -10.92
CA LEU A 17 5.33 -4.07 -12.19
C LEU A 17 4.13 -4.32 -13.14
N VAL A 18 3.01 -4.81 -12.60
CA VAL A 18 1.88 -5.28 -13.42
C VAL A 18 0.60 -4.44 -13.28
N GLY A 19 0.53 -3.57 -12.26
CA GLY A 19 -0.66 -2.77 -11.97
C GLY A 19 -0.70 -1.44 -12.71
N ASP A 20 -1.93 -1.05 -13.07
CA ASP A 20 -2.30 0.30 -13.51
C ASP A 20 -3.04 1.07 -12.41
N ASN A 21 -3.79 0.35 -11.55
CA ASN A 21 -4.51 0.86 -10.39
C ASN A 21 -4.09 0.06 -9.15
N PHE A 22 -3.95 0.75 -8.01
CA PHE A 22 -3.49 0.17 -6.75
C PHE A 22 -4.49 0.48 -5.64
N TYR A 23 -4.96 -0.57 -4.97
CA TYR A 23 -5.85 -0.46 -3.81
C TYR A 23 -5.15 -1.08 -2.62
N LEU A 24 -4.84 -0.25 -1.61
CA LEU A 24 -4.22 -0.73 -0.39
C LEU A 24 -5.30 -1.06 0.62
N LEU A 25 -5.22 -2.27 1.17
CA LEU A 25 -6.14 -2.76 2.19
C LEU A 25 -5.37 -3.02 3.49
N ASN A 26 -5.89 -2.56 4.62
CA ASN A 26 -5.46 -2.98 5.94
C ASN A 26 -6.68 -3.51 6.71
N ARG A 27 -6.61 -4.76 7.19
CA ARG A 27 -7.67 -5.42 7.99
C ARG A 27 -9.10 -5.26 7.40
N GLY A 28 -9.22 -5.33 6.07
CA GLY A 28 -10.50 -5.21 5.37
C GLY A 28 -10.98 -3.77 5.12
N GLN A 29 -10.20 -2.76 5.51
CA GLN A 29 -10.45 -1.35 5.23
C GLN A 29 -9.56 -0.85 4.10
N MET A 30 -10.12 -0.03 3.20
CA MET A 30 -9.35 0.63 2.16
C MET A 30 -8.57 1.80 2.77
N MET A 31 -7.25 1.74 2.62
CA MET A 31 -6.33 2.74 3.17
C MET A 31 -5.98 3.82 2.15
N ALA A 32 -5.78 3.41 0.89
CA ALA A 32 -5.41 4.31 -0.18
C ALA A 32 -5.75 3.72 -1.55
N GLU A 33 -5.95 4.61 -2.51
CA GLU A 33 -6.13 4.31 -3.92
C GLU A 33 -5.12 5.15 -4.73
N TYR A 34 -4.44 4.49 -5.68
CA TYR A 34 -3.48 5.13 -6.57
C TYR A 34 -3.67 4.65 -8.00
N THR A 35 -3.18 5.45 -8.94
CA THR A 35 -2.97 5.07 -10.34
C THR A 35 -1.49 5.16 -10.65
N LYS A 36 -1.04 4.45 -11.67
CA LYS A 36 0.38 4.46 -12.07
C LYS A 36 0.90 5.86 -12.42
N ASP A 37 0.02 6.76 -12.84
CA ASP A 37 0.35 8.15 -13.18
C ASP A 37 0.52 9.06 -11.95
N ASN A 38 0.02 8.64 -10.78
CA ASN A 38 -0.03 9.48 -9.58
C ASN A 38 0.78 8.95 -8.38
N VAL A 39 1.45 7.81 -8.52
CA VAL A 39 2.26 7.22 -7.46
C VAL A 39 3.58 6.70 -8.00
N SER A 40 4.67 7.01 -7.31
CA SER A 40 5.96 6.38 -7.56
C SER A 40 6.04 5.00 -6.89
N ARG A 41 6.95 4.16 -7.38
CA ARG A 41 7.22 2.86 -6.76
C ARG A 41 7.62 3.01 -5.29
N GLU A 42 8.45 4.01 -4.98
CA GLU A 42 8.95 4.28 -3.63
C GLU A 42 7.82 4.68 -2.67
N GLU A 43 6.86 5.48 -3.14
CA GLU A 43 5.65 5.83 -2.37
C GLU A 43 4.77 4.61 -2.12
N LEU A 44 4.59 3.75 -3.12
CA LEU A 44 3.82 2.51 -2.97
C LEU A 44 4.49 1.57 -1.97
N VAL A 45 5.82 1.44 -2.00
CA VAL A 45 6.60 0.67 -1.01
C VAL A 45 6.36 1.24 0.39
N LYS A 46 6.45 2.55 0.59
CA LYS A 46 6.22 3.19 1.89
C LYS A 46 4.79 2.97 2.39
N ALA A 47 3.81 3.08 1.50
CA ALA A 47 2.41 2.88 1.84
C ALA A 47 2.11 1.43 2.24
N MET A 48 2.65 0.44 1.51
CA MET A 48 2.50 -0.99 1.81
C MET A 48 3.33 -1.46 3.02
N ALA A 49 4.45 -0.79 3.31
CA ALA A 49 5.27 -1.04 4.50
C ALA A 49 4.63 -0.57 5.81
N GLY A 50 3.39 -0.06 5.76
CA GLY A 50 2.66 0.37 6.95
C GLY A 50 3.03 1.78 7.39
N GLY A 51 3.23 2.71 6.43
CA GLY A 51 3.63 4.10 6.69
C GLY A 51 2.81 4.86 7.75
N ALA A 52 1.62 4.38 8.13
CA ALA A 52 0.83 4.89 9.26
C ALA A 52 0.88 4.02 10.53
N GLU A 53 1.10 2.71 10.40
CA GLU A 53 1.18 1.78 11.55
C GLU A 53 2.52 1.88 12.29
N LEU A 54 3.62 2.19 11.60
CA LEU A 54 4.93 2.36 12.25
C LEU A 54 4.97 3.62 13.13
N GLU A 55 4.34 4.71 12.71
CA GLU A 55 4.18 5.94 13.52
C GLU A 55 3.25 5.72 14.73
N ALA A 56 2.14 5.01 14.52
CA ALA A 56 1.22 4.68 15.61
C ALA A 56 1.86 3.78 16.68
N LEU A 57 2.63 2.75 16.28
CA LEU A 57 3.32 1.86 17.21
C LEU A 57 4.46 2.58 17.96
N ALA A 58 5.19 3.46 17.28
CA ALA A 58 6.21 4.30 17.93
C ALA A 58 5.60 5.21 19.01
N HIS A 59 4.40 5.75 18.78
CA HIS A 59 3.70 6.57 19.76
C HIS A 59 3.28 5.77 21.01
N GLU A 60 2.81 4.53 20.85
CA GLU A 60 2.40 3.69 22.00
C GLU A 60 3.58 3.20 22.85
N LEU A 61 4.73 2.93 22.22
CA LEU A 61 5.94 2.49 22.93
C LEU A 61 6.67 3.65 23.64
N GLY A 62 6.64 4.87 23.07
CA GLY A 62 7.19 6.07 23.70
C GLY A 62 6.36 6.60 24.88
N ALA A 63 5.06 6.31 24.91
CA ALA A 63 4.15 6.73 26.00
C ALA A 63 4.22 5.82 27.26
N LYS A 64 5.03 4.75 27.22
CA LYS A 64 5.30 3.86 28.38
C LYS A 64 6.72 4.02 28.95
N GLY A 65 7.44 5.08 28.55
CA GLY A 65 8.74 5.46 29.11
C GLY A 65 8.61 6.37 30.31
#